data_AF-A0A7Y1AD22-F1
#
_entry.id   AF-A0A7Y1AD22-F1
#
_cell.length_a   1.000
_cell.length_b   1.000
_cell.length_c   1.000
_cell.angle_alpha   90.00
_cell.angle_beta   90.00
_cell.angle_gamma   90.00
#
_symmetry.space_group_name_H-M   'P 1'
#
loop_
_entity.id
_entity.type
_entity.pdbx_description
1 polymer ?
#
loop_
_entity_poly.entity_id
_entity_poly.type
_entity_poly.pdbx_seq_one_letter_code
_entity_poly.pdbx_strand_id
1 'polypeptide(L)' 'MQEQLDLLKLPKDVRGPVSDLVRALEATSTRADIESEGAMQLAFILSLEKAKRLKPANIEALYIIFDDAVQARLRDIES' A
#
# COMPACT_ATOMS: atom_id res chain seq x y z
N MET A 1 -9.02 1.94 -5.26
CA MET A 1 -7.74 1.32 -4.83
C MET A 1 -7.54 -0.08 -5.39
N GLN A 2 -8.42 -1.06 -5.09
CA GLN A 2 -8.25 -2.45 -5.55
C GLN A 2 -8.11 -2.57 -7.09
N GLU A 3 -8.89 -1.80 -7.84
CA GLU A 3 -8.81 -1.74 -9.32
C GLU A 3 -7.44 -1.25 -9.82
N GLN A 4 -6.82 -0.27 -9.15
CA GLN A 4 -5.49 0.24 -9.51
C GLN A 4 -4.40 -0.83 -9.25
N LEU A 5 -4.54 -1.61 -8.18
CA LEU A 5 -3.63 -2.72 -7.87
C LEU A 5 -3.75 -3.88 -8.87
N ASP A 6 -4.95 -4.13 -9.40
CA ASP A 6 -5.16 -5.16 -10.41
C ASP A 6 -4.48 -4.83 -11.75
N LEU A 7 -4.34 -3.53 -12.09
CA LEU A 7 -3.61 -3.07 -13.27
C LEU A 7 -2.11 -3.38 -13.21
N LEU A 8 -1.52 -3.46 -12.02
CA LEU A 8 -0.09 -3.73 -11.83
C LEU A 8 0.32 -5.17 -12.15
N LYS A 9 -0.66 -6.07 -12.34
CA LYS A 9 -0.43 -7.50 -12.64
C LYS A 9 0.63 -8.13 -11.72
N LEU A 10 0.53 -7.85 -10.42
CA LEU A 10 1.49 -8.32 -9.42
C LEU A 10 1.56 -9.86 -9.39
N PRO A 11 2.75 -10.43 -9.13
CA PRO A 11 2.89 -11.85 -8.80
C PRO A 11 1.94 -12.26 -7.68
N LYS A 12 1.41 -13.50 -7.73
CA LYS A 12 0.39 -13.97 -6.78
C LYS A 12 0.85 -13.91 -5.32
N ASP A 13 2.12 -14.21 -5.10
CA ASP A 13 2.80 -14.19 -3.81
C ASP A 13 3.07 -12.78 -3.28
N VAL A 14 2.95 -11.75 -4.12
CA VAL A 14 2.99 -10.33 -3.71
C VAL A 14 1.57 -9.77 -3.55
N ARG A 15 0.63 -10.19 -4.40
CA ARG A 15 -0.76 -9.68 -4.41
C ARG A 15 -1.49 -9.90 -3.08
N GLY A 16 -1.30 -11.06 -2.45
CA GLY A 16 -1.91 -11.38 -1.15
C GLY A 16 -1.52 -10.36 -0.08
N PRO A 17 -0.22 -10.25 0.27
CA PRO A 17 0.27 -9.27 1.23
C PRO A 17 -0.13 -7.82 0.92
N VAL A 18 -0.09 -7.41 -0.35
CA VAL A 18 -0.55 -6.07 -0.77
C VAL A 18 -2.03 -5.87 -0.44
N SER A 19 -2.88 -6.85 -0.73
CA SER A 19 -4.32 -6.75 -0.46
C SER A 19 -4.63 -6.74 1.05
N ASP A 20 -3.83 -7.46 1.84
CA ASP A 20 -3.98 -7.47 3.29
C ASP A 20 -3.60 -6.12 3.89
N LEU A 21 -2.52 -5.49 3.41
CA LEU A 21 -2.12 -4.13 3.81
C LEU A 21 -3.17 -3.07 3.45
N VAL A 22 -3.86 -3.22 2.31
CA VAL A 22 -4.98 -2.34 1.95
C VAL A 22 -6.11 -2.47 2.96
N ARG A 23 -6.54 -3.70 3.25
CA ARG A 23 -7.63 -3.97 4.20
C ARG A 23 -7.30 -3.48 5.60
N ALA A 24 -6.04 -3.64 6.02
CA ALA A 24 -5.57 -3.15 7.31
C ALA A 24 -5.70 -1.63 7.39
N LEU A 25 -5.21 -0.90 6.38
CA LEU A 25 -5.35 0.55 6.30
C LEU A 25 -6.81 0.99 6.30
N GLU A 26 -7.69 0.35 5.53
CA GLU A 26 -9.13 0.66 5.49
C GLU A 26 -9.83 0.46 6.85
N ALA A 27 -9.35 -0.47 7.68
CA ALA A 27 -9.91 -0.77 8.99
C ALA A 27 -9.45 0.21 10.10
N THR A 28 -8.40 0.99 9.89
CA THR A 28 -7.90 1.96 10.87
C THR A 28 -8.89 3.11 11.10
N SER A 29 -8.97 3.63 12.33
CA SER A 29 -9.91 4.72 12.67
C SER A 29 -9.26 5.87 13.44
N THR A 30 -7.94 5.83 13.65
CA THR A 30 -7.20 6.92 14.27
C THR A 30 -6.04 7.33 13.38
N ARG A 31 -5.63 8.60 13.48
CA ARG A 31 -4.49 9.12 12.74
C ARG A 31 -3.21 8.32 13.00
N ALA A 32 -2.97 7.95 14.26
CA ALA A 32 -1.79 7.19 14.65
C ALA A 32 -1.77 5.80 14.00
N ASP A 33 -2.92 5.12 13.95
CA ASP A 33 -3.02 3.80 13.31
C ASP A 33 -2.80 3.91 11.80
N ILE A 34 -3.36 4.94 11.15
CA ILE A 34 -3.18 5.20 9.71
C ILE A 34 -1.70 5.44 9.38
N GLU A 35 -1.02 6.27 10.16
CA GLU A 35 0.40 6.57 9.98
C GLU A 35 1.26 5.30 10.20
N SER A 36 0.89 4.45 11.17
CA SER A 36 1.54 3.16 11.41
C SER A 36 1.37 2.19 10.22
N GLU A 37 0.15 2.06 9.69
CA GLU A 37 -0.11 1.24 8.50
C GLU A 37 0.66 1.75 7.28
N GLY A 38 0.70 3.07 7.07
CA GLY A 38 1.50 3.68 6.01
C GLY A 38 2.99 3.35 6.13
N ALA A 39 3.55 3.37 7.35
CA ALA A 39 4.94 2.96 7.58
C ALA A 39 5.18 1.49 7.24
N MET A 40 4.24 0.60 7.59
CA MET A 40 4.33 -0.83 7.26
C MET A 40 4.26 -1.08 5.74
N GLN A 41 3.39 -0.35 5.04
CA GLN A 41 3.28 -0.37 3.60
C GLN A 41 4.59 0.04 2.91
N LEU A 42 5.22 1.14 3.35
CA LEU A 42 6.51 1.61 2.83
C LEU A 42 7.62 0.57 3.09
N ALA A 43 7.68 0.01 4.30
CA ALA A 43 8.65 -1.02 4.65
C ALA A 43 8.51 -2.27 3.77
N PHE A 44 7.27 -2.67 3.47
CA PHE A 44 6.98 -3.79 2.58
C PHE A 44 7.44 -3.50 1.15
N ILE A 45 7.14 -2.33 0.57
CA ILE A 45 7.60 -1.98 -0.78
C ILE A 45 9.14 -1.97 -0.85
N LEU A 46 9.81 -1.39 0.13
CA LEU A 46 11.28 -1.38 0.20
C LEU A 46 11.85 -2.80 0.25
N SER A 47 11.17 -3.73 0.91
CA SER A 47 11.58 -5.15 0.94
C SER A 47 11.48 -5.79 -0.45
N LEU A 48 10.42 -5.49 -1.22
CA LEU A 48 10.24 -5.98 -2.58
C LEU A 48 11.29 -5.42 -3.53
N GLU A 49 11.62 -4.13 -3.37
CA GLU A 49 12.65 -3.43 -4.14
C GLU A 49 14.03 -4.04 -3.90
N LYS A 50 14.44 -4.19 -2.63
CA LYS A 50 15.73 -4.78 -2.26
C LYS A 50 15.85 -6.23 -2.74
N ALA A 51 14.77 -6.99 -2.66
CA ALA A 51 14.72 -8.36 -3.14
C ALA A 51 14.56 -8.46 -4.68
N LYS A 52 14.45 -7.33 -5.40
CA LYS A 52 14.24 -7.24 -6.86
C LYS A 52 13.07 -8.11 -7.34
N ARG A 53 11.99 -8.14 -6.55
CA ARG A 53 10.83 -9.01 -6.76
C ARG A 53 9.87 -8.45 -7.82
N LEU A 54 9.93 -7.15 -8.06
CA LEU A 54 9.09 -6.44 -9.03
C LEU A 54 9.95 -5.59 -9.96
N LYS A 55 9.38 -5.23 -11.12
CA LYS A 55 9.97 -4.21 -12.00
C LYS A 55 9.95 -2.84 -11.31
N PRO A 56 10.94 -1.95 -11.56
CA PRO A 56 10.96 -0.62 -10.97
C PRO A 56 9.66 0.17 -11.14
N ALA A 57 9.04 0.13 -12.32
CA ALA A 57 7.76 0.80 -12.57
C ALA A 57 6.62 0.30 -11.68
N ASN A 58 6.61 -0.99 -11.32
CA ASN A 58 5.61 -1.53 -10.39
C ASN A 58 5.91 -1.13 -8.94
N ILE A 59 7.18 -0.98 -8.57
CA ILE A 59 7.59 -0.47 -7.24
C ILE A 59 7.15 0.98 -7.08
N GLU A 60 7.46 1.83 -8.07
CA GLU A 60 7.06 3.24 -8.10
C GLU A 60 5.54 3.38 -8.02
N ALA A 61 4.80 2.61 -8.83
CA ALA A 61 3.34 2.64 -8.80
C ALA A 61 2.77 2.20 -7.43
N LEU A 62 3.38 1.22 -6.76
CA LEU A 62 2.97 0.83 -5.41
C LEU A 62 3.21 1.94 -4.39
N TYR A 63 4.34 2.66 -4.46
CA TYR A 63 4.58 3.81 -3.59
C TYR A 63 3.50 4.88 -3.77
N ILE A 64 3.15 5.23 -5.02
CA ILE A 64 2.11 6.22 -5.32
C ILE A 64 0.74 5.76 -4.80
N ILE A 65 0.33 4.53 -5.12
CA ILE A 65 -1.00 4.01 -4.73
C ILE A 65 -1.16 3.95 -3.21
N PHE A 66 -0.13 3.52 -2.48
CA PHE A 66 -0.20 3.47 -1.02
C PHE A 66 -0.15 4.86 -0.38
N ASP A 67 0.68 5.79 -0.88
CA ASP A 67 0.67 7.16 -0.40
C ASP A 67 -0.71 7.81 -0.60
N ASP A 68 -1.28 7.72 -1.82
CA ASP A 68 -2.61 8.23 -2.13
C ASP A 68 -3.69 7.66 -1.20
N ALA A 69 -3.61 6.36 -0.88
CA ALA A 69 -4.56 5.68 -0.01
C ALA A 69 -4.44 6.12 1.45
N VAL A 70 -3.21 6.26 1.97
CA VAL A 70 -2.96 6.78 3.32
C VAL A 70 -3.49 8.21 3.43
N GLN A 71 -3.18 9.06 2.46
CA GLN A 71 -3.67 10.44 2.42
C GLN A 71 -5.19 10.52 2.31
N ALA A 72 -5.82 9.62 1.54
CA ALA A 72 -7.27 9.53 1.47
C ALA A 72 -7.87 9.16 2.83
N ARG A 73 -7.30 8.15 3.51
CA ARG A 73 -7.81 7.71 4.81
C ARG A 73 -7.66 8.78 5.89
N LEU A 74 -6.55 9.52 5.88
CA LEU A 74 -6.35 10.68 6.78
C LEU A 74 -7.43 11.74 6.55
N ARG A 75 -7.73 12.08 5.30
CA ARG A 75 -8.81 13.03 4.99
C ARG A 75 -10.18 12.54 5.45
N ASP A 76 -10.46 11.25 5.33
CA ASP A 76 -11.76 10.68 5.72
C ASP A 76 -12.04 10.80 7.23
N ILE A 77 -10.99 10.72 8.07
CA ILE A 77 -11.15 10.81 9.54
C ILE A 77 -11.05 12.24 10.08
N GLU A 78 -10.57 13.18 9.26
CA GLU A 78 -10.49 14.61 9.59
C GLU A 78 -11.73 15.40 9.11
N SER A 79 -12.60 14.79 8.30
CA SER A 79 -13.87 15.34 7.81
C SER A 79 -15.05 15.09 8.75
#